data_AF-A0A453EY89-F1
#
_entry.id   AF-A0A453EY89-F1
#
_cell.length_a   1.000
_cell.length_b   1.000
_cell.length_c   1.000
_cell.angle_alpha   90.00
_cell.angle_beta   90.00
_cell.angle_gamma   90.00
#
_symmetry.space_group_name_H-M   'P 1'
#
loop_
_entity.id
_entity.type
_entity.pdbx_description
1 polymer ?
#
loop_
_entity_poly.entity_id
_entity_poly.type
_entity_poly.pdbx_seq_one_letter_code
_entity_poly.pdbx_strand_id
1 'polypeptide(L)'
;MGKSRFYLGDVGNGAAMKLVVNMVMGSMMVSFAEGLLLSEKVGLDPNTVVEVISQGAINAPMFSLKGPSMVKAAYPTAFPLKHQQKDLRLALALAESVSQPIPTAAAANELYKV
;
A
#
# COMPACT_ATOMS: atom_id res chain seq x y z
N MET A 1 -6.33 17.53 13.19
CA MET A 1 -6.12 16.77 14.45
C MET A 1 -6.75 15.39 14.32
N GLY A 2 -6.11 14.32 14.83
CA GLY A 2 -6.53 12.93 14.65
C GLY A 2 -7.17 12.28 15.89
N LYS A 3 -7.78 11.10 15.71
CA LYS A 3 -8.49 10.33 16.76
C LYS A 3 -7.58 9.66 17.79
N SER A 4 -6.31 9.40 17.44
CA SER A 4 -5.34 8.71 18.30
C SER A 4 -3.97 9.39 18.25
N ARG A 5 -3.19 9.25 19.31
CA ARG A 5 -1.87 9.87 19.48
C ARG A 5 -0.94 8.87 20.17
N PHE A 6 0.23 8.65 19.58
CA PHE A 6 1.27 7.77 20.13
C PHE A 6 2.54 8.60 20.34
N TYR A 7 3.12 8.52 21.54
CA TYR A 7 4.44 9.10 21.80
C TYR A 7 5.51 8.11 21.34
N LEU A 8 6.35 8.53 20.39
CA LEU A 8 7.34 7.67 19.74
C LEU A 8 8.77 7.96 20.22
N GLY A 9 8.93 8.69 21.31
CA GLY A 9 10.25 9.07 21.83
C GLY A 9 10.85 10.22 21.03
N ASP A 10 12.13 10.09 20.72
CA ASP A 10 12.96 11.17 20.17
C ASP A 10 12.53 11.64 18.78
N VAL A 11 13.01 12.83 18.42
CA VAL A 11 12.82 13.42 17.09
C VAL A 11 13.33 12.46 16.03
N GLY A 12 12.50 12.24 14.98
CA GLY A 12 12.79 11.31 13.89
C GLY A 12 11.96 10.02 13.96
N ASN A 13 11.61 9.52 15.15
CA ASN A 13 10.87 8.26 15.28
C ASN A 13 9.46 8.32 14.68
N GLY A 14 8.81 9.49 14.73
CA GLY A 14 7.54 9.72 14.03
C GLY A 14 7.65 9.63 12.50
N ALA A 15 8.75 10.14 11.94
CA ALA A 15 9.01 10.06 10.51
C ALA A 15 9.33 8.61 10.10
N ALA A 16 10.18 7.92 10.87
CA ALA A 16 10.50 6.50 10.64
C ALA A 16 9.23 5.62 10.68
N MET A 17 8.39 5.79 11.71
CA MET A 17 7.10 5.08 11.82
C MET A 17 6.21 5.35 10.60
N LYS A 18 6.12 6.60 10.14
CA LYS A 18 5.33 6.94 8.95
C LYS A 18 5.85 6.24 7.69
N LEU A 19 7.16 6.16 7.50
CA LEU A 19 7.77 5.47 6.37
C LEU A 19 7.50 3.96 6.43
N VAL A 20 7.63 3.34 7.60
CA VAL A 20 7.30 1.91 7.79
C VAL A 20 5.84 1.62 7.44
N VAL A 21 4.90 2.43 7.95
CA VAL A 21 3.46 2.25 7.65
C VAL A 21 3.16 2.44 6.16
N ASN A 22 3.70 3.49 5.54
CA ASN A 22 3.43 3.77 4.13
C ASN A 22 4.14 2.77 3.19
N MET A 23 5.26 2.18 3.61
CA MET A 23 5.91 1.06 2.93
C MET A 23 4.99 -0.15 2.89
N VAL A 24 4.45 -0.57 4.04
CA VAL A 24 3.50 -1.69 4.13
C VAL A 24 2.27 -1.43 3.27
N MET A 25 1.67 -0.23 3.39
CA MET A 25 0.50 0.16 2.60
C MET A 25 0.77 0.10 1.08
N GLY A 26 1.94 0.57 0.63
CA GLY A 26 2.32 0.57 -0.77
C GLY A 26 2.43 -0.83 -1.35
N SER A 27 3.12 -1.71 -0.64
CA SER A 27 3.29 -3.12 -1.02
C SER A 27 1.96 -3.87 -1.04
N MET A 28 1.12 -3.66 -0.03
CA MET A 28 -0.22 -4.28 0.02
C MET A 28 -1.09 -3.88 -1.17
N MET A 29 -1.08 -2.61 -1.57
CA MET A 29 -1.86 -2.13 -2.70
C MET A 29 -1.37 -2.70 -4.04
N VAL A 30 -0.07 -2.91 -4.20
CA VAL A 30 0.50 -3.59 -5.38
C VAL A 30 0.01 -5.02 -5.45
N SER A 31 0.17 -5.81 -4.38
CA SER A 31 -0.29 -7.20 -4.37
C SER A 31 -1.80 -7.34 -4.59
N PHE A 32 -2.58 -6.39 -4.05
CA PHE A 32 -4.03 -6.35 -4.29
C PHE A 32 -4.36 -6.04 -5.76
N ALA A 33 -3.67 -5.09 -6.39
CA ALA A 33 -3.86 -4.77 -7.80
C ALA A 33 -3.52 -5.97 -8.71
N GLU A 34 -2.38 -6.63 -8.46
CA GLU A 34 -1.99 -7.85 -9.18
C GLU A 34 -3.02 -8.96 -9.01
N GLY A 35 -3.55 -9.14 -7.80
CA GLY A 35 -4.60 -10.12 -7.51
C GLY A 35 -5.89 -9.89 -8.31
N LEU A 36 -6.34 -8.63 -8.42
CA LEU A 36 -7.52 -8.28 -9.23
C LEU A 36 -7.30 -8.51 -10.73
N LEU A 37 -6.11 -8.17 -11.25
CA LEU A 37 -5.76 -8.41 -12.66
C LEU A 37 -5.65 -9.90 -12.97
N LEU A 38 -5.05 -10.68 -12.06
CA LEU A 38 -4.96 -12.12 -12.21
C LEU A 38 -6.34 -12.77 -12.16
N SER A 39 -7.22 -12.32 -11.24
CA SER A 39 -8.57 -12.87 -11.12
C SER A 39 -9.38 -12.67 -12.40
N GLU A 40 -9.31 -11.47 -12.99
CA GLU A 40 -9.91 -11.20 -14.30
C GLU A 40 -9.34 -12.14 -15.37
N LYS A 41 -8.02 -12.33 -15.40
CA LYS A 41 -7.35 -13.17 -16.40
C LYS A 41 -7.75 -14.65 -16.32
N VAL A 42 -8.07 -15.16 -15.13
CA VAL A 42 -8.54 -16.53 -14.92
C VAL A 42 -10.07 -16.66 -14.96
N GLY A 43 -10.79 -15.59 -15.32
CA GLY A 43 -12.25 -15.61 -15.51
C GLY A 43 -13.07 -15.45 -14.23
N LEU A 44 -12.48 -14.96 -13.14
CA LEU A 44 -13.19 -14.62 -11.90
C LEU A 44 -13.65 -13.16 -11.94
N ASP A 45 -14.82 -12.87 -11.37
CA ASP A 45 -15.29 -11.50 -11.18
C ASP A 45 -14.43 -10.79 -10.12
N PRO A 46 -13.71 -9.71 -10.47
CA PRO A 46 -12.93 -8.94 -9.50
C PRO A 46 -13.77 -8.40 -8.33
N ASN A 47 -15.06 -8.13 -8.52
CA ASN A 47 -15.93 -7.70 -7.41
C ASN A 47 -16.10 -8.81 -6.36
N THR A 48 -16.26 -10.06 -6.80
CA THR A 48 -16.31 -11.22 -5.90
C THR A 48 -15.00 -11.38 -5.13
N VAL A 49 -13.85 -11.11 -5.76
CA VAL A 49 -12.56 -11.15 -5.06
C VAL A 49 -12.50 -10.11 -3.94
N VAL A 50 -12.96 -8.87 -4.20
CA VAL A 50 -13.03 -7.82 -3.16
C VAL A 50 -13.92 -8.26 -2.01
N GLU A 51 -15.08 -8.87 -2.30
CA GLU A 51 -16.01 -9.38 -1.29
C GLU A 51 -15.38 -10.49 -0.43
N VAL A 52 -14.76 -11.49 -1.07
CA VAL A 52 -14.09 -12.61 -0.39
C VAL A 52 -12.98 -12.11 0.53
N ILE A 53 -12.15 -11.18 0.06
CA ILE A 53 -11.08 -10.58 0.88
C ILE A 53 -11.67 -9.83 2.09
N SER A 54 -12.79 -9.13 1.91
CA SER A 54 -13.43 -8.34 2.98
C SER A 54 -13.98 -9.20 4.12
N GLN A 55 -14.31 -10.47 3.84
CA GLN A 55 -14.82 -11.44 4.81
C GLN A 55 -13.71 -12.31 5.44
N GLY A 56 -12.49 -12.24 4.90
CA GLY A 56 -11.36 -13.06 5.33
C GLY A 56 -10.44 -12.38 6.35
N ALA A 57 -9.44 -13.14 6.80
CA ALA A 57 -8.44 -12.67 7.77
C ALA A 57 -7.51 -11.56 7.24
N ILE A 58 -7.42 -11.40 5.92
CA ILE A 58 -6.59 -10.40 5.25
C ILE A 58 -7.35 -9.10 4.93
N ASN A 59 -8.58 -8.96 5.45
CA ASN A 59 -9.35 -7.75 5.26
C ASN A 59 -8.60 -6.53 5.78
N ALA A 60 -8.43 -5.53 4.91
CA ALA A 60 -7.95 -4.22 5.26
C ALA A 60 -8.96 -3.17 4.73
N PRO A 61 -9.35 -2.16 5.53
CA PRO A 61 -10.32 -1.14 5.10
C PRO A 61 -9.96 -0.45 3.77
N MET A 62 -8.66 -0.35 3.46
CA MET A 62 -8.18 0.19 2.19
C MET A 62 -8.60 -0.63 0.97
N PHE A 63 -8.72 -1.96 1.08
CA PHE A 63 -9.15 -2.82 -0.02
C PHE A 63 -10.63 -2.61 -0.33
N SER A 64 -11.49 -2.55 0.69
CA SER A 64 -12.91 -2.25 0.49
C SER A 64 -13.14 -0.82 -0.03
N LEU A 65 -12.30 0.13 0.36
CA LEU A 65 -12.37 1.51 -0.11
C LEU A 65 -11.91 1.65 -1.58
N LYS A 66 -10.81 0.99 -1.96
CA LYS A 66 -10.17 1.16 -3.27
C LYS A 66 -10.64 0.13 -4.31
N GLY A 67 -10.94 -1.09 -3.90
CA GLY A 67 -11.36 -2.21 -4.75
C GLY A 67 -12.45 -1.83 -5.76
N PRO A 68 -13.62 -1.31 -5.33
CA PRO A 68 -14.69 -0.94 -6.27
C PRO A 68 -14.27 0.10 -7.31
N SER A 69 -13.36 1.00 -6.95
CA SER A 69 -12.84 2.02 -7.86
C SER A 69 -11.81 1.43 -8.82
N MET A 70 -10.96 0.52 -8.34
CA MET A 70 -9.97 -0.21 -9.16
C MET A 70 -10.64 -1.12 -10.19
N VAL A 71 -11.69 -1.86 -9.80
CA VAL A 71 -12.47 -2.71 -10.71
C VAL A 71 -13.14 -1.88 -11.81
N LYS A 72 -13.54 -0.64 -11.51
CA LYS A 72 -14.12 0.31 -12.49
C LYS A 72 -13.08 1.12 -13.25
N ALA A 73 -11.78 0.87 -13.05
CA ALA A 73 -10.68 1.69 -13.57
C ALA A 73 -10.85 3.20 -13.30
N ALA A 74 -11.48 3.56 -12.18
CA ALA A 74 -11.74 4.93 -11.77
C ALA A 74 -10.81 5.30 -10.61
N TYR A 75 -10.00 6.34 -10.77
CA TYR A 75 -8.97 6.69 -9.79
C TYR A 75 -9.10 8.14 -9.31
N PRO A 76 -10.17 8.50 -8.57
CA PRO A 76 -10.26 9.81 -7.94
C PRO A 76 -9.08 9.98 -6.97
N THR A 77 -8.39 11.11 -7.08
CA THR A 77 -7.17 11.35 -6.31
C THR A 77 -7.52 11.61 -4.84
N ALA A 78 -7.39 10.59 -4.01
CA ALA A 78 -7.43 10.72 -2.54
C ALA A 78 -6.02 10.86 -1.95
N PHE A 79 -5.05 10.15 -2.53
CA PHE A 79 -3.62 10.27 -2.22
C PHE A 79 -2.84 10.17 -3.54
N PRO A 80 -2.09 11.21 -3.94
CA PRO A 80 -1.37 11.20 -5.21
C PRO A 80 -0.34 10.07 -5.30
N LEU A 81 -0.32 9.34 -6.42
CA LEU A 81 0.64 8.24 -6.66
C LEU A 81 2.10 8.69 -6.48
N LYS A 82 2.44 9.90 -6.95
CA LYS A 82 3.78 10.50 -6.75
C LYS A 82 4.21 10.60 -5.28
N HIS A 83 3.25 10.77 -4.36
CA HIS A 83 3.55 10.83 -2.93
C HIS A 83 3.76 9.43 -2.35
N GLN A 84 3.00 8.44 -2.81
CA GLN A 84 3.24 7.04 -2.46
C GLN A 84 4.62 6.56 -2.94
N GLN A 85 4.98 6.88 -4.18
CA GLN A 85 6.31 6.59 -4.74
C GLN A 85 7.42 7.23 -3.91
N LYS A 86 7.26 8.52 -3.57
CA LYS A 86 8.21 9.25 -2.71
C LYS A 86 8.35 8.58 -1.34
N ASP A 87 7.25 8.13 -0.72
CA ASP A 87 7.31 7.46 0.58
C ASP A 87 8.01 6.08 0.50
N LEU A 88 7.80 5.31 -0.57
CA LEU A 88 8.53 4.05 -0.81
C LEU A 88 10.03 4.30 -1.02
N ARG A 89 10.39 5.32 -1.80
CA ARG A 89 11.80 5.73 -1.98
C ARG A 89 12.46 6.13 -0.65
N LEU A 90 11.75 6.87 0.20
CA LEU A 90 12.26 7.24 1.52
C LEU A 90 12.36 6.04 2.46
N ALA A 91 11.44 5.07 2.37
CA ALA A 91 11.53 3.82 3.12
C ALA A 91 12.74 2.98 2.68
N LEU A 92 13.06 2.93 1.38
CA LEU A 92 14.27 2.27 0.86
C LEU A 92 15.55 2.93 1.38
N ALA A 93 15.61 4.26 1.37
CA ALA A 93 16.76 4.99 1.92
C ALA A 93 16.91 4.78 3.46
N LEU A 94 15.78 4.73 4.19
CA LEU A 94 15.80 4.41 5.62
C LEU A 94 16.33 2.98 5.85
N ALA A 95 15.85 2.01 5.07
CA ALA A 95 16.27 0.62 5.19
C ALA A 95 17.76 0.42 4.85
N GLU A 96 18.27 1.14 3.85
CA GLU A 96 19.70 1.20 3.52
C GLU A 96 20.53 1.74 4.70
N SER A 97 20.08 2.81 5.37
CA SER A 97 20.80 3.40 6.51
C SER A 97 20.98 2.46 7.71
N VAL A 98 20.18 1.39 7.79
CA VAL A 98 20.22 0.38 8.85
C VAL A 98 20.55 -1.03 8.32
N SER A 99 21.00 -1.14 7.07
CA SER A 99 21.37 -2.41 6.44
C SER A 99 20.25 -3.47 6.47
N GLN A 100 18.99 -3.06 6.34
CA GLN A 100 17.82 -3.96 6.35
C GLN A 100 17.30 -4.18 4.92
N PRO A 101 17.39 -5.40 4.37
CA PRO A 101 16.78 -5.71 3.08
C PRO A 101 15.24 -5.64 3.14
N ILE A 102 14.62 -4.97 2.16
CA ILE A 102 13.16 -4.89 1.99
C ILE A 102 12.75 -5.13 0.52
N PRO A 103 12.98 -6.33 -0.03
CA PRO A 103 12.85 -6.61 -1.46
C PRO A 103 11.43 -6.39 -2.01
N THR A 104 10.39 -6.71 -1.23
CA THR A 104 8.99 -6.47 -1.64
C THR A 104 8.70 -4.98 -1.85
N ALA A 105 9.21 -4.12 -0.97
CA ALA A 105 9.05 -2.68 -1.09
C ALA A 105 9.86 -2.11 -2.27
N ALA A 106 11.03 -2.69 -2.56
CA ALA A 106 11.83 -2.34 -3.73
C ALA A 106 11.06 -2.64 -5.02
N ALA A 107 10.51 -3.84 -5.16
CA ALA A 107 9.67 -4.21 -6.31
C ALA A 107 8.44 -3.31 -6.42
N ALA A 108 7.74 -3.07 -5.31
CA ALA A 108 6.60 -2.15 -5.28
C ALA A 108 7.00 -0.75 -5.75
N ASN A 109 8.13 -0.20 -5.27
CA ASN A 109 8.60 1.12 -5.66
C ASN A 109 8.80 1.26 -7.17
N GLU A 110 9.34 0.24 -7.85
CA GLU A 110 9.51 0.25 -9.30
C GLU A 110 8.16 0.38 -10.04
N LEU A 111 7.12 -0.31 -9.56
CA LEU A 111 5.78 -0.24 -10.16
C LEU A 111 5.09 1.13 -9.96
N TYR A 112 5.51 1.90 -8.95
CA TYR A 112 5.01 3.26 -8.71
C TYR A 112 5.81 4.35 -9.45
N LYS A 113 6.95 4.03 -10.06
CA LYS A 113 7.71 5.00 -10.86
C LYS A 113 6.90 5.36 -12.11
N VAL A 114 6.87 6.66 -12.41
CA VAL A 114 6.32 7.23 -13.63
C VAL A 114 7.46 7.91 -14.37
#